data_AF-A0A9D4YF51-F1
#
_entry.id   AF-A0A9D4YF51-F1
#
_cell.length_a   1.000
_cell.length_b   1.000
_cell.length_c   1.000
_cell.angle_alpha   90.00
_cell.angle_beta   90.00
_cell.angle_gamma   90.00
#
_symmetry.space_group_name_H-M   'P 1'
#
loop_
_entity.id
_entity.type
_entity.pdbx_description
1 polymer ?
#
loop_
_entity_poly.entity_id
_entity_poly.type
_entity_poly.pdbx_seq_one_letter_code
_entity_poly.pdbx_strand_id
1 'polypeptide(L)'
;MERPKRHTKKYSFRQPDVKELRNMTSYVLDPLGFKARYGKLLPLLTTQVDEGLMSTLAQFYDPLYHCFLFPDFQLLPTLEEYSHLIGIPILDQVPFSGLESIPSAREIASLLHIDEDLIRANLITKGGIQGFSSEFLVAQATFYGEARSEDAFEALFDLLGS
;
A
#
# COMPACT_ATOMS: atom_id res chain seq x y z
N MET A 1 -15.10 -8.96 38.90
CA MET A 1 -15.33 -9.49 37.54
C MET A 1 -14.08 -10.22 37.10
N GLU A 2 -14.15 -11.54 36.92
CA GLU A 2 -13.02 -12.30 36.37
C GLU A 2 -12.85 -11.95 34.89
N ARG A 3 -11.64 -11.51 34.51
CA ARG A 3 -11.29 -11.28 33.11
C ARG A 3 -11.14 -12.65 32.43
N PRO A 4 -11.88 -12.96 31.36
CA PRO A 4 -11.73 -14.24 30.67
C PRO A 4 -10.28 -14.41 30.19
N LYS A 5 -9.69 -15.59 30.42
CA LYS A 5 -8.34 -15.91 29.93
C LYS A 5 -8.35 -15.87 28.40
N ARG A 6 -7.67 -14.88 27.82
CA ARG A 6 -7.50 -14.76 26.36
C ARG A 6 -6.54 -15.85 25.90
N HIS A 7 -7.01 -16.75 25.04
CA HIS A 7 -6.14 -17.72 24.37
C HIS A 7 -5.36 -17.02 23.26
N THR A 8 -4.04 -17.13 23.28
CA THR A 8 -3.18 -16.67 22.19
C THR A 8 -3.46 -17.50 20.93
N LYS A 9 -3.90 -16.84 19.86
CA LYS A 9 -4.08 -17.48 18.55
C LYS A 9 -2.72 -17.62 17.88
N LYS A 10 -2.43 -18.74 17.23
CA LYS A 10 -1.24 -18.83 16.37
C LYS A 10 -1.57 -18.17 15.04
N TYR A 11 -0.85 -17.12 14.71
CA TYR A 11 -0.89 -16.47 13.41
C TYR A 11 0.35 -16.89 12.62
N SER A 12 0.18 -17.16 11.33
CA SER A 12 1.27 -17.20 10.38
C SER A 12 1.16 -15.97 9.50
N PHE A 13 2.18 -15.12 9.53
CA PHE A 13 2.27 -14.01 8.59
C PHE A 13 2.95 -14.53 7.34
N ARG A 14 2.30 -14.37 6.19
CA ARG A 14 3.02 -14.48 4.93
C ARG A 14 3.95 -13.28 4.89
N GLN A 15 5.25 -13.52 4.82
CA GLN A 15 6.19 -12.47 4.44
C GLN A 15 6.04 -12.28 2.93
N PRO A 16 5.45 -11.17 2.45
CA PRO A 16 5.49 -10.88 1.03
C PRO A 16 6.97 -10.72 0.64
N ASP A 17 7.38 -11.38 -0.45
CA ASP A 17 8.72 -11.19 -0.99
C ASP A 17 8.78 -9.81 -1.67
N VAL A 18 9.18 -8.81 -0.90
CA VAL A 18 9.29 -7.42 -1.36
C VAL A 18 10.69 -7.09 -1.89
N LYS A 19 11.56 -8.09 -2.12
CA LYS A 19 12.92 -7.83 -2.63
C LYS A 19 12.91 -7.12 -3.97
N GLU A 20 12.01 -7.53 -4.86
CA GLU A 20 11.87 -6.93 -6.17
C GLU A 20 11.45 -5.45 -6.07
N LEU A 21 10.44 -5.15 -5.24
CA LEU A 21 10.02 -3.78 -4.94
C LEU A 21 11.14 -2.93 -4.32
N ARG A 22 11.93 -3.52 -3.41
CA ARG A 22 13.09 -2.83 -2.83
C ARG A 22 14.16 -2.53 -3.87
N ASN A 23 14.42 -3.44 -4.80
CA ASN A 23 15.39 -3.22 -5.88
C ASN A 23 14.92 -2.09 -6.82
N MET A 24 13.61 -2.02 -7.10
CA MET A 24 13.02 -0.97 -7.93
C MET A 24 13.16 0.43 -7.34
N THR A 25 13.38 0.59 -6.03
CA THR A 25 13.64 1.91 -5.43
C THR A 25 14.82 2.65 -6.07
N SER A 26 15.76 1.92 -6.68
CA SER A 26 16.89 2.50 -7.42
C SER A 26 16.50 3.25 -8.70
N TYR A 27 15.29 3.03 -9.22
CA TYR A 27 14.76 3.76 -10.38
C TYR A 27 14.11 5.10 -9.99
N VAL A 28 13.88 5.37 -8.70
CA VAL A 28 13.39 6.69 -8.25
C VAL A 28 14.50 7.71 -8.39
N LEU A 29 14.35 8.64 -9.34
CA LEU A 29 15.36 9.64 -9.68
C LEU A 29 15.33 10.86 -8.73
N ASP A 30 14.14 11.26 -8.27
CA ASP A 30 13.94 12.32 -7.29
C ASP A 30 13.23 11.79 -6.03
N PRO A 31 13.98 11.29 -5.03
CA PRO A 31 13.39 10.81 -3.78
C PRO A 31 12.63 11.88 -2.98
N LEU A 32 12.96 13.17 -3.15
CA LEU A 32 12.28 14.26 -2.45
C LEU A 32 10.94 14.58 -3.13
N GLY A 33 10.92 14.66 -4.45
CA GLY A 33 9.70 14.80 -5.25
C GLY A 33 8.77 13.60 -5.08
N PHE A 34 9.31 12.38 -5.13
CA PHE A 34 8.57 11.15 -4.85
C PHE A 34 7.90 11.21 -3.48
N LYS A 35 8.65 11.60 -2.44
CA LYS A 35 8.10 11.74 -1.08
C LYS A 35 7.01 12.80 -0.99
N ALA A 36 7.12 13.90 -1.74
CA ALA A 36 6.10 14.93 -1.76
C ALA A 36 4.80 14.45 -2.42
N ARG A 37 4.89 13.56 -3.43
CA ARG A 37 3.75 12.98 -4.14
C ARG A 37 3.10 11.82 -3.39
N TYR A 38 3.91 10.85 -2.96
CA TYR A 38 3.45 9.54 -2.48
C TYR A 38 3.78 9.31 -0.99
N GLY A 39 4.28 10.32 -0.30
CA GLY A 39 4.58 10.24 1.13
C GLY A 39 5.79 9.34 1.45
N LYS A 40 5.70 8.62 2.56
CA LYS A 40 6.78 7.81 3.15
C LYS A 40 6.81 6.36 2.61
N LEU A 41 6.30 6.11 1.41
CA LEU A 41 6.29 4.75 0.84
C LEU A 41 7.69 4.12 0.76
N LEU A 42 8.71 4.86 0.28
CA LEU A 42 10.10 4.37 0.21
C LEU A 42 10.68 3.89 1.56
N PRO A 43 10.67 4.71 2.63
CA PRO A 43 11.13 4.26 3.93
C PRO A 43 10.24 3.14 4.51
N LEU A 44 8.93 3.10 4.22
CA LEU A 44 8.07 2.01 4.66
C LEU A 44 8.46 0.66 4.01
N LEU A 45 8.75 0.63 2.71
CA LEU A 45 9.18 -0.58 2.00
C LEU A 45 10.52 -1.14 2.50
N THR A 46 11.40 -0.26 2.99
CA THR A 46 12.73 -0.61 3.49
C THR A 46 12.78 -0.83 5.00
N THR A 47 11.72 -0.47 5.72
CA THR A 47 11.60 -0.68 7.17
C THR A 47 11.61 -2.18 7.48
N GLN A 48 12.47 -2.58 8.42
CA GLN A 48 12.46 -3.93 8.95
C GLN A 48 11.33 -4.03 9.97
N VAL A 49 10.36 -4.89 9.69
CA VAL A 49 9.24 -5.15 10.58
C VAL A 49 9.59 -6.34 11.45
N ASP A 50 9.51 -6.16 12.77
CA ASP A 50 9.70 -7.25 13.72
C ASP A 50 8.47 -8.18 13.71
N GLU A 51 8.69 -9.46 13.42
CA GLU A 51 7.62 -10.46 13.34
C GLU A 51 6.92 -10.66 14.70
N GLY A 52 7.66 -10.53 15.80
CA GLY A 52 7.12 -10.60 17.16
C GLY A 52 6.15 -9.45 17.44
N LEU A 53 6.50 -8.24 17.00
CA LEU A 53 5.64 -7.06 17.10
C LEU A 53 4.36 -7.23 16.28
N MET A 54 4.45 -7.67 15.01
CA MET A 54 3.27 -7.91 14.17
C MET A 54 2.37 -9.00 14.72
N SER A 55 2.98 -10.09 15.21
CA SER A 55 2.27 -11.17 15.91
C SER A 55 1.52 -10.65 17.11
N THR A 56 2.15 -9.78 17.90
CA THR A 56 1.54 -9.18 19.08
C THR A 56 0.37 -8.30 18.67
N LEU A 57 0.55 -7.39 17.72
CA LEU A 57 -0.52 -6.51 17.22
C LEU A 57 -1.72 -7.32 16.71
N ALA A 58 -1.51 -8.37 15.91
CA ALA A 58 -2.61 -9.19 15.40
C ALA A 58 -3.41 -9.91 16.51
N GLN A 59 -2.79 -10.25 17.65
CA GLN A 59 -3.49 -10.82 18.80
C GLN A 59 -4.47 -9.82 19.45
N PHE A 60 -4.15 -8.53 19.35
CA PHE A 60 -4.93 -7.47 19.95
C PHE A 60 -5.85 -6.76 18.95
N TYR A 61 -5.75 -7.06 17.64
CA TYR A 61 -6.66 -6.53 16.63
C TYR A 61 -8.09 -7.01 16.87
N ASP A 62 -9.01 -6.07 16.99
CA ASP A 62 -10.44 -6.30 17.02
C ASP A 62 -11.03 -6.03 15.63
N PRO A 63 -11.51 -7.06 14.91
CA PRO A 63 -12.06 -6.88 13.57
C PRO A 63 -13.35 -6.06 13.52
N LEU A 64 -14.10 -5.96 14.62
CA LEU A 64 -15.36 -5.22 14.66
C LEU A 64 -15.11 -3.71 14.71
N TYR A 65 -14.09 -3.30 15.48
CA TYR A 65 -13.74 -1.89 15.67
C TYR A 65 -12.53 -1.45 14.84
N HIS A 66 -11.93 -2.37 14.10
CA HIS A 66 -10.73 -2.16 13.29
C HIS A 66 -9.56 -1.51 14.07
N CYS A 67 -9.41 -1.85 15.35
CA CYS A 67 -8.44 -1.24 16.25
C CYS A 67 -7.70 -2.27 17.10
N PHE A 68 -6.58 -1.87 17.71
CA PHE A 68 -5.84 -2.73 18.63
C PHE A 68 -6.32 -2.50 20.07
N LEU A 69 -7.02 -3.50 20.64
CA LEU A 69 -7.56 -3.46 21.98
C LEU A 69 -6.64 -4.19 22.96
N PHE A 70 -5.96 -3.42 23.82
CA PHE A 70 -5.27 -3.92 25.00
C PHE A 70 -6.22 -3.84 26.20
N PRO A 71 -6.03 -4.66 27.26
CA PRO A 71 -6.99 -4.79 28.36
C PRO A 71 -7.44 -3.48 29.01
N ASP A 72 -6.56 -2.48 29.03
CA ASP A 72 -6.79 -1.18 29.68
C ASP A 72 -6.37 0.00 28.76
N PHE A 73 -6.12 -0.24 27.46
CA PHE A 73 -5.64 0.78 26.52
C PHE A 73 -6.07 0.48 25.09
N GLN A 74 -6.53 1.49 24.36
CA GLN A 74 -6.81 1.38 22.94
C GLN A 74 -5.67 2.04 22.16
N LEU A 75 -4.99 1.26 21.33
CA LEU A 75 -4.01 1.79 20.37
C LEU A 75 -4.76 2.13 19.08
N LEU A 76 -5.31 3.33 19.03
CA LEU A 76 -5.69 3.99 17.79
C LEU A 76 -4.71 5.14 17.55
N PRO A 77 -3.93 5.10 16.46
CA PRO A 77 -3.18 6.27 16.06
C PRO A 77 -4.13 7.44 15.82
N THR A 78 -3.75 8.64 16.22
CA THR A 78 -4.50 9.85 15.87
C THR A 78 -4.36 10.16 14.38
N LEU A 79 -5.19 11.05 13.84
CA LEU A 79 -5.06 11.47 12.43
C LEU A 79 -3.68 12.09 12.14
N GLU A 80 -3.11 12.80 13.12
CA GLU A 80 -1.77 13.37 13.05
C GLU A 80 -0.70 12.29 13.01
N GLU A 81 -0.85 11.21 13.80
CA GLU A 81 0.07 10.08 13.80
C GLU A 81 -0.01 9.29 12.49
N TYR A 82 -1.21 9.08 11.93
CA TYR A 82 -1.37 8.51 10.60
C TYR A 82 -0.71 9.37 9.54
N SER A 83 -0.98 10.69 9.55
CA SER A 83 -0.37 11.64 8.63
C SER A 83 1.15 11.63 8.71
N HIS A 84 1.69 11.55 9.93
CA HIS A 84 3.11 11.42 10.15
C HIS A 84 3.66 10.09 9.61
N LEU A 85 2.97 8.96 9.85
CA LEU A 85 3.41 7.63 9.41
C LEU A 85 3.47 7.53 7.89
N ILE A 86 2.40 7.94 7.20
CA ILE A 86 2.30 7.87 5.74
C ILE A 86 3.02 9.04 5.06
N GLY A 87 3.32 10.12 5.78
CA GLY A 87 3.99 11.31 5.23
C GLY A 87 3.10 12.17 4.32
N ILE A 88 1.78 12.02 4.41
CA ILE A 88 0.78 12.75 3.61
C ILE A 88 -0.08 13.57 4.59
N PRO A 89 -0.33 14.86 4.33
CA PRO A 89 -1.17 15.70 5.18
C PRO A 89 -2.64 15.30 5.04
N ILE A 90 -3.11 14.34 5.85
CA ILE A 90 -4.45 13.73 5.72
C ILE A 90 -5.57 14.78 5.80
N LEU A 91 -5.38 15.84 6.60
CA LEU A 91 -6.36 16.91 6.74
C LEU A 91 -6.60 17.70 5.44
N ASP A 92 -5.63 17.68 4.54
CA ASP A 92 -5.70 18.35 3.23
C ASP A 92 -6.18 17.40 2.11
N GLN A 93 -6.42 16.12 2.44
CA GLN A 93 -6.85 15.10 1.47
C GLN A 93 -8.36 14.91 1.47
N VAL A 94 -8.91 14.55 0.31
CA VAL A 94 -10.29 14.08 0.21
C VAL A 94 -10.34 12.62 0.69
N PRO A 95 -11.12 12.29 1.73
CA PRO A 95 -11.23 10.92 2.21
C PRO A 95 -11.82 10.01 1.14
N PHE A 96 -11.24 8.82 0.96
CA PHE A 96 -11.84 7.76 0.15
C PHE A 96 -13.12 7.27 0.84
N SER A 97 -14.26 7.49 0.20
CA SER A 97 -15.58 7.15 0.75
C SER A 97 -16.06 5.76 0.39
N GLY A 98 -15.45 5.13 -0.62
CA GLY A 98 -15.90 3.86 -1.21
C GLY A 98 -17.15 4.01 -2.08
N LEU A 99 -17.63 5.23 -2.29
CA LEU A 99 -18.78 5.55 -3.15
C LEU A 99 -18.35 6.10 -4.51
N GLU A 100 -17.05 6.24 -4.73
CA GLU A 100 -16.46 6.67 -5.99
C GLU A 100 -16.76 5.64 -7.09
N SER A 101 -16.96 6.12 -8.33
CA SER A 101 -17.11 5.25 -9.49
C SER A 101 -15.80 4.53 -9.79
N ILE A 102 -15.91 3.29 -10.26
CA ILE A 102 -14.75 2.54 -10.76
C ILE A 102 -14.14 3.32 -11.95
N PRO A 103 -12.83 3.65 -11.92
CA PRO A 103 -12.21 4.41 -12.98
C PRO A 103 -12.23 3.64 -14.30
N SER A 104 -12.48 4.36 -15.39
CA SER A 104 -12.42 3.84 -16.74
C SER A 104 -10.97 3.50 -17.14
N ALA A 105 -10.81 2.62 -18.13
CA ALA A 105 -9.48 2.29 -18.68
C ALA A 105 -8.69 3.53 -19.13
N ARG A 106 -9.40 4.54 -19.65
CA ARG A 106 -8.81 5.82 -20.07
C ARG A 106 -8.27 6.63 -18.90
N GLU A 107 -9.02 6.71 -17.80
CA GLU A 107 -8.57 7.39 -16.59
C GLU A 107 -7.36 6.69 -15.98
N ILE A 108 -7.39 5.36 -15.92
CA ILE A 108 -6.25 4.55 -15.45
C ILE A 108 -5.02 4.77 -16.34
N ALA A 109 -5.19 4.72 -17.66
CA ALA A 109 -4.11 4.97 -18.63
C ALA A 109 -3.48 6.37 -18.43
N SER A 110 -4.32 7.39 -18.23
CA SER A 110 -3.87 8.75 -17.97
C SER A 110 -3.12 8.88 -16.64
N LEU A 111 -3.57 8.20 -15.59
CA LEU A 111 -2.93 8.24 -14.27
C LEU A 111 -1.60 7.47 -14.24
N LEU A 112 -1.52 6.37 -14.96
CA LEU A 112 -0.32 5.54 -15.02
C LEU A 112 0.68 6.00 -16.09
N HIS A 113 0.31 6.96 -16.94
CA HIS A 113 1.10 7.39 -18.10
C HIS A 113 1.42 6.24 -19.07
N ILE A 114 0.43 5.35 -19.28
CA ILE A 114 0.53 4.15 -20.13
C ILE A 114 -0.55 4.20 -21.20
N ASP A 115 -0.33 3.48 -22.30
CA ASP A 115 -1.29 3.34 -23.38
C ASP A 115 -2.61 2.66 -22.94
N GLU A 116 -3.73 3.20 -23.42
CA GLU A 116 -5.07 2.73 -23.04
C GLU A 116 -5.36 1.30 -23.54
N ASP A 117 -4.88 0.92 -24.73
CA ASP A 117 -5.09 -0.42 -25.27
C ASP A 117 -4.32 -1.45 -24.43
N LEU A 118 -3.11 -1.10 -23.96
CA LEU A 118 -2.36 -1.95 -23.05
C LEU A 118 -3.09 -2.15 -21.72
N ILE A 119 -3.69 -1.08 -21.16
CA ILE A 119 -4.52 -1.16 -19.95
C ILE A 119 -5.73 -2.06 -20.18
N ARG A 120 -6.46 -1.88 -21.28
CA ARG A 120 -7.63 -2.70 -21.64
C ARG A 120 -7.28 -4.17 -21.80
N ALA A 121 -6.14 -4.48 -22.40
CA ALA A 121 -5.70 -5.85 -22.63
C ALA A 121 -5.30 -6.59 -21.34
N ASN A 122 -4.90 -5.87 -20.29
CA ASN A 122 -4.35 -6.46 -19.05
C ASN A 122 -5.24 -6.26 -17.81
N LEU A 123 -6.36 -5.55 -17.93
CA LEU A 123 -7.39 -5.50 -16.90
C LEU A 123 -8.07 -6.86 -16.76
N ILE A 124 -7.92 -7.46 -15.58
CA ILE A 124 -8.48 -8.76 -15.23
C ILE A 124 -9.46 -8.65 -14.07
N THR A 125 -10.41 -9.56 -13.99
CA THR A 125 -11.34 -9.65 -12.86
C THR A 125 -11.04 -10.91 -12.05
N LYS A 126 -10.71 -10.75 -10.78
CA LYS A 126 -10.54 -11.86 -9.82
C LYS A 126 -11.41 -11.61 -8.60
N GLY A 127 -12.24 -12.60 -8.23
CA GLY A 127 -13.12 -12.49 -7.06
C GLY A 127 -14.15 -11.35 -7.15
N GLY A 128 -14.53 -10.94 -8.38
CA GLY A 128 -15.45 -9.82 -8.60
C GLY A 128 -14.80 -8.44 -8.56
N ILE A 129 -13.49 -8.37 -8.33
CA ILE A 129 -12.72 -7.13 -8.30
C ILE A 129 -11.88 -7.04 -9.57
N GLN A 130 -11.98 -5.91 -10.26
CA GLN A 130 -11.19 -5.60 -11.44
C GLN A 130 -9.83 -5.00 -11.02
N GLY A 131 -8.76 -5.43 -11.66
CA GLY A 131 -7.41 -4.95 -11.37
C GLY A 131 -6.37 -5.54 -12.32
N PHE A 132 -5.10 -5.47 -11.92
CA PHE A 132 -3.97 -6.00 -12.68
C PHE A 132 -3.32 -7.19 -11.98
N SER A 133 -2.61 -8.02 -12.72
CA SER A 133 -1.69 -8.97 -12.10
C SER A 133 -0.46 -8.24 -11.57
N SER A 134 0.08 -8.70 -10.44
CA SER A 134 1.34 -8.18 -9.91
C SER A 134 2.48 -8.36 -10.92
N GLU A 135 2.51 -9.49 -11.65
CA GLU A 135 3.48 -9.75 -12.72
C GLU A 135 3.45 -8.69 -13.82
N PHE A 136 2.25 -8.28 -14.27
CA PHE A 136 2.11 -7.22 -15.26
C PHE A 136 2.64 -5.89 -14.72
N LEU A 137 2.24 -5.50 -13.51
CA LEU A 137 2.67 -4.24 -12.90
C LEU A 137 4.18 -4.19 -12.69
N VAL A 138 4.79 -5.29 -12.22
CA VAL A 138 6.24 -5.42 -12.05
C VAL A 138 6.97 -5.29 -13.39
N ALA A 139 6.47 -5.95 -14.44
CA ALA A 139 7.07 -5.87 -15.76
C ALA A 139 7.02 -4.45 -16.34
N GLN A 140 5.87 -3.76 -16.19
CA GLN A 140 5.73 -2.37 -16.64
C GLN A 140 6.62 -1.42 -15.82
N ALA A 141 6.62 -1.55 -14.49
CA ALA A 141 7.46 -0.70 -13.63
C ALA A 141 8.94 -0.87 -13.99
N THR A 142 9.41 -2.10 -14.20
CA THR A 142 10.78 -2.36 -14.64
C THR A 142 11.06 -1.69 -15.98
N PHE A 143 10.19 -1.88 -16.97
CA PHE A 143 10.34 -1.29 -18.30
C PHE A 143 10.46 0.24 -18.26
N TYR A 144 9.55 0.92 -17.56
CA TYR A 144 9.57 2.38 -17.46
C TYR A 144 10.71 2.91 -16.57
N GLY A 145 11.11 2.15 -15.55
CA GLY A 145 12.29 2.45 -14.73
C GLY A 145 13.59 2.41 -15.53
N GLU A 146 13.79 1.37 -16.36
CA GLU A 146 14.93 1.25 -17.27
C GLU A 146 14.93 2.35 -18.34
N ALA A 147 13.75 2.69 -18.86
CA ALA A 147 13.57 3.78 -19.81
C ALA A 147 13.72 5.18 -19.20
N ARG A 148 13.87 5.30 -17.87
CA ARG A 148 13.92 6.57 -17.11
C ARG A 148 12.69 7.46 -17.33
N SER A 149 11.53 6.84 -17.47
CA SER A 149 10.25 7.54 -17.54
C SER A 149 9.70 7.73 -16.12
N GLU A 150 10.08 8.82 -15.47
CA GLU A 150 9.77 9.09 -14.05
C GLU A 150 8.27 8.97 -13.75
N ASP A 151 7.41 9.72 -14.44
CA ASP A 151 5.97 9.75 -14.15
C ASP A 151 5.32 8.36 -14.23
N ALA A 152 5.60 7.62 -15.31
CA ALA A 152 5.04 6.27 -15.50
C ALA A 152 5.58 5.27 -14.50
N PHE A 153 6.90 5.30 -14.25
CA PHE A 153 7.52 4.42 -13.27
C PHE A 153 6.97 4.67 -11.87
N GLU A 154 6.92 5.93 -11.44
CA GLU A 154 6.47 6.28 -10.09
C GLU A 154 5.00 5.95 -9.87
N ALA A 155 4.13 6.21 -10.85
CA ALA A 155 2.72 5.85 -10.77
C ALA A 155 2.51 4.32 -10.66
N LEU A 156 3.27 3.54 -11.43
CA LEU A 156 3.25 2.08 -11.34
C LEU A 156 3.84 1.55 -10.03
N PHE A 157 4.90 2.20 -9.55
CA PHE A 157 5.59 1.82 -8.32
C PHE A 157 4.76 2.13 -7.08
N ASP A 158 4.05 3.25 -7.06
CA ASP A 158 3.05 3.58 -6.06
C ASP A 158 1.92 2.53 -6.03
N LEU A 159 1.34 2.22 -7.18
CA LEU A 159 0.27 1.21 -7.30
C LEU A 159 0.72 -0.19 -6.84
N LEU A 160 1.99 -0.54 -7.05
CA LEU A 160 2.58 -1.78 -6.55
C LEU A 160 2.81 -1.78 -5.03
N GLY A 161 3.01 -0.60 -4.45
CA GLY A 161 3.29 -0.42 -3.02
C GLY A 161 2.04 -0.25 -2.15
N SER A 162 0.89 0.05 -2.75
CA SER A 162 -0.44 0.21 -2.12
C SER A 162 -1.22 -1.09 -2.02
#